data_AF-A0AAV5WLL5-F1
#
_entry.id   AF-A0AAV5WLL5-F1
#
_cell.length_a   1.000
_cell.length_b   1.000
_cell.length_c   1.000
_cell.angle_alpha   90.00
_cell.angle_beta   90.00
_cell.angle_gamma   90.00
#
_symmetry.space_group_name_H-M   'P 1'
#
loop_
_entity.id
_entity.type
_entity.pdbx_description
1 polymer ?
#
loop_
_entity_poly.entity_id
_entity_poly.type
_entity_poly.pdbx_seq_one_letter_code
_entity_poly.pdbx_strand_id
1 'polypeptide(L)'
;VEYFFSVISTITNSLLLFLIIRASQPTLGAYKYLLAIFATYDLFLTSQHILVDPKVHNFGSVFTIYSARYPDDPIPVAIYCAFFTVPFALTNINFLYRFWAVKSPEKLEKFRDSLFAFVLALYPIGEWVMW
;
A
#
# COMPACT_ATOMS: atom_id res chain seq x y z
N VAL A 1 -4.82 21.68 -0.11
CA VAL A 1 -4.58 20.78 1.05
C VAL A 1 -4.15 19.40 0.58
N GLU A 2 -4.83 18.76 -0.37
CA GLU A 2 -4.48 17.41 -0.87
C GLU A 2 -3.06 17.30 -1.48
N TYR A 3 -2.66 18.28 -2.30
CA TYR A 3 -1.30 18.31 -2.86
C TYR A 3 -0.21 18.38 -1.79
N PHE A 4 -0.47 19.04 -0.66
CA PHE A 4 0.48 19.13 0.46
C PHE A 4 0.70 17.75 1.09
N PHE A 5 -0.37 16.97 1.29
CA PHE A 5 -0.26 15.60 1.79
C PHE A 5 0.47 14.68 0.80
N SER A 6 0.23 14.85 -0.49
CA SER A 6 0.93 14.08 -1.54
C SER A 6 2.43 14.36 -1.55
N VAL A 7 2.84 15.62 -1.36
CA VAL A 7 4.26 16.00 -1.23
C VAL A 7 4.89 15.38 0.03
N ILE A 8 4.19 15.44 1.17
CA ILE A 8 4.69 14.83 2.41
C ILE A 8 4.86 13.32 2.24
N SER A 9 3.83 12.62 1.75
CA SER A 9 3.91 11.16 1.50
C SER A 9 5.10 10.84 0.58
N THR A 10 5.28 11.60 -0.49
CA THR A 10 6.38 11.37 -1.43
C THR A 10 7.74 11.50 -0.74
N ILE A 11 7.93 12.56 0.06
CA ILE A 11 9.18 12.79 0.80
C ILE A 11 9.41 11.70 1.84
N THR A 12 8.42 11.36 2.66
CA THR A 12 8.57 10.39 3.74
C THR A 12 8.82 8.98 3.22
N ASN A 13 8.12 8.55 2.17
CA ASN A 13 8.31 7.22 1.59
C ASN A 13 9.62 7.12 0.80
N SER A 14 10.03 8.20 0.11
CA SER A 14 11.36 8.24 -0.52
C SER A 14 12.48 8.18 0.51
N LEU A 15 12.32 8.90 1.64
CA LEU A 15 13.26 8.81 2.75
C LEU A 15 13.28 7.40 3.36
N LEU A 16 12.13 6.77 3.54
CA LEU A 16 12.05 5.40 4.03
C LEU A 16 12.78 4.42 3.10
N LEU A 17 12.57 4.50 1.78
CA LEU A 17 13.30 3.71 0.80
C LEU A 17 14.81 3.97 0.86
N PHE A 18 15.20 5.25 0.95
CA PHE A 18 16.61 5.62 1.12
C PHE A 18 17.22 5.00 2.38
N LEU A 19 16.53 5.06 3.51
CA LEU A 19 16.99 4.46 4.77
C LEU A 19 17.07 2.93 4.68
N ILE A 20 16.13 2.27 3.98
CA ILE A 20 16.17 0.83 3.74
C ILE A 20 17.41 0.45 2.92
N ILE A 21 17.75 1.22 1.89
CA ILE A 21 18.90 0.94 1.03
C ILE A 21 20.22 1.23 1.77
N ARG A 22 20.30 2.37 2.47
CA ARG A 22 21.57 2.91 2.97
C ARG A 22 21.87 2.55 4.43
N ALA A 23 20.84 2.35 5.25
CA ALA A 23 20.96 2.24 6.71
C ALA A 23 20.30 0.98 7.30
N SER A 24 19.77 0.08 6.46
CA SER A 24 19.13 -1.15 6.95
C SER A 24 20.16 -2.09 7.59
N GLN A 25 19.92 -2.43 8.86
CA GLN A 25 20.74 -3.40 9.57
C GLN A 25 20.50 -4.82 9.04
N PRO A 26 21.54 -5.69 9.02
CA PRO A 26 21.39 -7.09 8.59
C PRO A 26 20.33 -7.86 9.39
N THR A 27 20.09 -7.46 10.64
CA THR A 27 19.10 -8.02 11.56
C THR A 27 17.66 -7.85 11.12
N LEU A 28 17.36 -6.92 10.19
CA LEU A 28 16.00 -6.76 9.66
C LEU A 28 15.56 -7.94 8.77
N GLY A 29 16.48 -8.73 8.21
CA GLY A 29 16.14 -9.92 7.43
C GLY A 29 15.15 -9.64 6.28
N ALA A 30 14.06 -10.42 6.20
CA ALA A 30 13.02 -10.30 5.17
C ALA A 30 12.12 -9.05 5.34
N TYR A 31 12.09 -8.47 6.55
CA TYR A 31 11.22 -7.34 6.89
C TYR A 31 11.50 -6.08 6.06
N LYS A 32 12.77 -5.85 5.71
CA LYS A 32 13.16 -4.68 4.91
C LYS A 32 12.50 -4.68 3.53
N TYR A 33 12.23 -5.86 2.96
CA TYR A 33 11.54 -5.99 1.68
C TYR A 33 10.05 -5.70 1.83
N LEU A 34 9.41 -6.12 2.94
CA LEU A 34 8.02 -5.78 3.24
C LEU A 34 7.83 -4.27 3.41
N LEU A 35 8.76 -3.60 4.09
CA LEU A 35 8.76 -2.14 4.21
C LEU A 35 9.00 -1.44 2.87
N ALA A 36 9.90 -1.97 2.04
CA ALA A 36 10.18 -1.40 0.72
C ALA A 36 8.98 -1.54 -0.23
N ILE A 37 8.30 -2.70 -0.21
CA ILE A 37 7.06 -2.92 -0.98
C ILE A 37 5.98 -1.94 -0.52
N PHE A 38 5.79 -1.80 0.79
CA PHE A 38 4.82 -0.85 1.35
C PHE A 38 5.11 0.60 0.90
N ALA A 39 6.36 1.05 1.04
CA ALA A 39 6.74 2.41 0.65
C ALA A 39 6.63 2.66 -0.86
N THR A 40 7.00 1.67 -1.68
CA THR A 40 6.88 1.76 -3.14
C THR A 40 5.42 1.81 -3.56
N TYR A 41 4.57 1.03 -2.91
CA TYR A 41 3.14 1.02 -3.18
C TYR A 41 2.46 2.33 -2.77
N ASP A 42 2.84 2.91 -1.64
CA ASP A 42 2.35 4.22 -1.21
C ASP A 42 2.72 5.32 -2.21
N LEU A 43 3.96 5.31 -2.73
CA LEU A 43 4.39 6.21 -3.80
C LEU A 43 3.57 6.01 -5.08
N PHE A 44 3.26 4.77 -5.45
CA PHE A 44 2.40 4.46 -6.59
C PHE A 44 0.99 5.04 -6.38
N LEU A 45 0.36 4.83 -5.23
CA LEU A 45 -0.96 5.39 -4.94
C LEU A 45 -0.96 6.92 -4.89
N THR A 46 0.07 7.54 -4.32
CA THR A 46 0.22 9.00 -4.34
C THR A 46 0.36 9.52 -5.77
N SER A 47 1.07 8.80 -6.65
CA SER A 47 1.14 9.16 -8.07
C SER A 47 -0.22 9.04 -8.76
N GLN A 48 -0.98 7.98 -8.49
CA GLN A 48 -2.34 7.81 -9.00
C GLN A 48 -3.28 8.92 -8.50
N HIS A 49 -3.17 9.31 -7.22
CA HIS A 49 -3.95 10.40 -6.65
C HIS A 49 -3.69 11.72 -7.38
N ILE A 50 -2.43 12.04 -7.71
CA ILE A 50 -2.07 13.25 -8.46
C ILE A 50 -2.56 13.18 -9.92
N LEU A 51 -2.49 11.99 -10.54
CA LEU A 51 -2.90 11.80 -11.93
C LEU A 51 -4.42 11.86 -12.10
N VAL A 52 -5.16 11.18 -11.23
CA VAL A 52 -6.62 11.05 -11.29
C VAL A 52 -7.33 12.24 -10.66
N ASP A 53 -6.71 12.92 -9.68
CA ASP A 53 -7.34 13.98 -8.87
C ASP A 53 -8.76 13.58 -8.41
N PRO A 54 -8.89 12.48 -7.65
CA PRO A 54 -10.18 11.93 -7.27
C PRO A 54 -10.89 12.87 -6.30
N LYS A 55 -12.15 13.20 -6.58
CA LYS A 55 -13.01 14.03 -5.73
C LYS A 55 -14.22 13.22 -5.29
N VAL A 56 -14.59 13.41 -4.03
CA VAL A 56 -15.80 12.82 -3.47
C VAL A 56 -16.90 13.88 -3.46
N HIS A 57 -18.03 13.55 -4.08
CA HIS A 57 -19.25 14.36 -4.02
C HIS A 57 -20.33 13.62 -3.26
N ASN A 58 -20.92 14.27 -2.26
CA ASN A 58 -21.97 13.70 -1.43
C ASN A 58 -23.33 14.26 -1.86
N PHE A 59 -24.25 13.38 -2.25
CA PHE A 59 -25.64 13.69 -2.55
C PHE A 59 -26.56 12.99 -1.54
N GLY A 60 -26.90 13.70 -0.46
CA GLY A 60 -27.76 13.16 0.60
C GLY A 60 -27.13 11.92 1.27
N SER A 61 -27.74 10.75 1.06
CA SER A 61 -27.30 9.47 1.63
C SER A 61 -26.28 8.71 0.76
N VAL A 62 -25.97 9.23 -0.43
CA VAL A 62 -25.07 8.58 -1.39
C VAL A 62 -23.84 9.45 -1.60
N PHE A 63 -22.68 8.82 -1.80
CA PHE A 63 -21.48 9.50 -2.25
C PHE A 63 -21.03 8.92 -3.59
N THR A 64 -20.40 9.75 -4.41
CA THR A 64 -19.76 9.34 -5.65
C THR A 64 -18.32 9.83 -5.68
N ILE A 65 -17.45 9.07 -6.33
CA ILE A 65 -16.07 9.45 -6.56
C ILE A 65 -15.90 9.66 -8.06
N TYR A 66 -15.36 10.81 -8.45
CA TYR A 66 -15.11 11.16 -9.84
C TYR A 66 -13.71 11.75 -9.99
N SER A 67 -13.16 11.71 -11.21
CA SER A 67 -11.90 12.37 -11.52
C SER A 67 -12.16 13.83 -11.88
N ALA A 68 -11.54 14.78 -11.18
CA ALA A 68 -11.62 16.19 -11.57
C ALA A 68 -10.87 16.47 -12.89
N ARG A 69 -9.88 15.64 -13.22
CA ARG A 69 -9.06 15.77 -14.43
C ARG A 69 -9.68 15.10 -15.65
N TYR A 70 -10.38 14.00 -15.44
CA TYR A 70 -11.06 13.21 -16.46
C TYR A 70 -12.54 13.01 -16.09
N PRO A 71 -13.37 14.07 -16.09
CA PRO A 71 -14.74 14.01 -15.57
C PRO A 71 -15.66 13.09 -16.38
N ASP A 72 -15.40 12.92 -17.67
CA ASP A 72 -16.22 12.11 -18.57
C ASP A 72 -15.79 10.63 -18.64
N ASP A 73 -14.64 10.27 -18.05
CA ASP A 73 -14.10 8.91 -18.09
C ASP A 73 -14.10 8.27 -16.69
N PRO A 74 -14.90 7.22 -16.46
CA PRO A 74 -14.94 6.53 -15.18
C PRO A 74 -13.76 5.57 -14.98
N ILE A 75 -13.00 5.24 -16.02
CA ILE A 75 -11.95 4.21 -15.95
C ILE A 75 -10.81 4.60 -14.99
N PRO A 76 -10.25 5.83 -15.03
CA PRO A 76 -9.16 6.22 -14.13
C PRO A 76 -9.55 6.17 -12.65
N VAL A 77 -10.78 6.58 -12.31
CA VAL A 77 -11.26 6.54 -10.93
C VAL A 77 -11.57 5.10 -10.48
N ALA A 78 -12.10 4.25 -11.35
CA ALA A 78 -12.32 2.84 -11.05
C ALA A 78 -11.00 2.11 -10.76
N ILE A 79 -9.97 2.37 -11.56
CA ILE A 79 -8.61 1.84 -11.34
C ILE A 79 -8.05 2.33 -10.01
N TYR A 80 -8.16 3.63 -9.72
CA TYR A 80 -7.73 4.21 -8.45
C TYR A 80 -8.39 3.51 -7.25
N CYS A 81 -9.72 3.33 -7.30
CA CYS A 81 -10.47 2.64 -6.24
C CYS A 81 -10.06 1.17 -6.09
N ALA A 82 -9.83 0.45 -7.19
CA ALA A 82 -9.44 -0.97 -7.14
C ALA A 82 -8.11 -1.18 -6.39
N PHE A 83 -7.15 -0.27 -6.56
CA PHE A 83 -5.86 -0.35 -5.91
C PHE A 83 -5.84 0.19 -4.46
N PHE A 84 -6.90 0.90 -4.04
CA PHE A 84 -6.95 1.52 -2.71
C PHE A 84 -6.98 0.51 -1.55
N THR A 85 -7.36 -0.76 -1.80
CA THR A 85 -7.45 -1.79 -0.73
C THR A 85 -6.10 -2.43 -0.35
N VAL A 86 -5.15 -2.44 -1.29
CA VAL A 86 -3.86 -3.14 -1.13
C VAL A 86 -3.00 -2.65 0.05
N PRO A 87 -2.95 -1.36 0.41
CA PRO A 87 -2.21 -0.90 1.58
C PRO A 87 -2.70 -1.50 2.90
N PHE A 88 -4.00 -1.77 3.03
CA PHE A 88 -4.55 -2.44 4.22
C PHE A 88 -4.00 -3.86 4.34
N ALA A 89 -3.99 -4.60 3.23
CA ALA A 89 -3.42 -5.94 3.19
C ALA A 89 -1.91 -5.93 3.53
N LEU A 90 -1.15 -5.00 2.93
CA LEU A 90 0.29 -4.84 3.25
C LEU A 90 0.53 -4.45 4.71
N THR A 91 -0.34 -3.65 5.30
CA THR A 91 -0.28 -3.27 6.72
C THR A 91 -0.46 -4.49 7.61
N ASN A 92 -1.46 -5.32 7.33
CA ASN A 92 -1.72 -6.57 8.05
C ASN A 92 -0.52 -7.54 7.94
N ILE A 93 0.08 -7.68 6.77
CA ILE A 93 1.28 -8.51 6.56
C ILE A 93 2.46 -7.99 7.39
N ASN A 94 2.68 -6.66 7.41
CA ASN A 94 3.72 -6.06 8.22
C ASN A 94 3.50 -6.29 9.72
N PHE A 95 2.25 -6.19 10.20
CA PHE A 95 1.92 -6.51 11.59
C PHE A 95 2.08 -7.99 11.92
N LEU A 96 1.69 -8.88 11.01
CA LEU A 96 1.89 -10.33 11.17
C LEU A 96 3.37 -10.66 11.33
N TYR A 97 4.22 -10.07 10.48
CA TYR A 97 5.67 -10.24 10.57
C TYR A 97 6.20 -9.78 11.94
N ARG A 98 5.82 -8.58 12.39
CA ARG A 98 6.23 -8.04 13.70
C ARG A 98 5.78 -8.93 14.85
N PHE A 99 4.54 -9.43 14.79
CA PHE A 99 4.00 -10.31 15.81
C PHE A 99 4.79 -11.63 15.91
N TRP A 100 5.09 -12.26 14.77
CA TRP A 100 5.89 -13.49 14.75
C TRP A 100 7.34 -13.25 15.15
N ALA A 101 7.94 -12.13 14.79
CA ALA A 101 9.29 -11.79 15.22
C ALA A 101 9.45 -11.74 16.76
N VAL A 102 8.39 -11.35 17.47
CA VAL A 102 8.39 -11.30 18.95
C VAL A 102 7.98 -12.63 19.58
N LYS A 103 6.94 -13.30 19.04
CA LYS A 103 6.32 -14.46 19.69
C LYS A 103 6.83 -15.82 19.21
N SER A 104 7.27 -15.92 17.96
CA SER A 104 7.59 -17.18 17.28
C SER A 104 8.58 -16.93 16.13
N PRO A 105 9.85 -16.57 16.41
CA PRO A 105 10.83 -16.25 15.37
C PRO A 105 11.08 -17.41 14.40
N GLU A 106 10.86 -18.67 14.81
CA GLU A 106 10.93 -19.85 13.95
C GLU A 106 9.95 -19.79 12.77
N LYS A 107 8.81 -19.10 12.92
CA LYS A 107 7.82 -18.95 11.84
C LYS A 107 8.27 -17.94 10.78
N LEU A 108 9.30 -17.13 11.04
CA LEU A 108 9.83 -16.19 10.06
C LEU A 108 10.50 -16.90 8.88
N GLU A 109 10.93 -18.15 9.02
CA GLU A 109 11.45 -18.95 7.91
C GLU A 109 10.41 -19.13 6.80
N LYS A 110 9.12 -19.14 7.15
CA LYS A 110 8.03 -19.18 6.15
C LYS A 110 8.05 -17.98 5.22
N PHE A 111 8.51 -16.80 5.66
CA PHE A 111 8.63 -15.63 4.77
C PHE A 111 9.76 -15.79 3.73
N ARG A 112 10.66 -16.77 3.86
CA ARG A 112 11.61 -17.14 2.79
C ARG A 112 11.03 -18.14 1.79
N ASP A 113 9.94 -18.82 2.15
CA ASP A 113 9.27 -19.78 1.26
C ASP A 113 8.46 -19.05 0.18
N SER A 114 8.67 -19.43 -1.07
CA SER A 114 8.05 -18.78 -2.23
C SER A 114 6.55 -19.06 -2.31
N LEU A 115 6.10 -20.24 -1.84
CA LEU A 115 4.68 -20.57 -1.77
C LEU A 115 3.95 -19.69 -0.76
N PHE A 116 4.53 -19.50 0.43
CA PHE A 116 3.96 -18.60 1.42
C PHE A 116 3.92 -17.15 0.94
N ALA A 117 4.98 -16.67 0.29
CA ALA A 117 4.99 -15.33 -0.33
C ALA A 117 3.90 -15.18 -1.41
N PHE A 118 3.67 -16.22 -2.21
CA PHE A 118 2.59 -16.23 -3.20
C PHE A 118 1.21 -16.17 -2.56
N VAL A 119 0.96 -16.94 -1.49
CA VAL A 119 -0.29 -16.88 -0.74
C VAL A 119 -0.52 -15.48 -0.16
N LEU A 120 0.52 -14.84 0.37
CA LEU A 120 0.43 -13.45 0.84
C LEU A 120 0.13 -12.46 -0.29
N ALA A 121 0.63 -12.70 -1.51
CA ALA A 121 0.32 -11.86 -2.66
C ALA A 121 -1.14 -12.03 -3.15
N LEU A 122 -1.81 -13.14 -2.83
CA LEU A 122 -3.23 -13.34 -3.10
C LEU A 122 -4.15 -12.71 -2.04
N TYR A 123 -3.63 -12.40 -0.86
CA TYR A 123 -4.42 -11.82 0.23
C TYR A 123 -5.16 -10.51 -0.14
N PRO A 124 -4.55 -9.54 -0.88
CA PRO A 124 -5.25 -8.35 -1.35
C PRO A 124 -6.45 -8.66 -2.27
N ILE A 125 -6.42 -9.77 -3.02
CA ILE A 125 -7.54 -10.20 -3.87
C ILE A 125 -8.70 -10.67 -3.00
N GLY A 126 -8.42 -11.38 -1.91
CA GLY A 126 -9.44 -11.77 -0.94
C GLY A 126 -10.10 -10.56 -0.28
N GLU A 127 -9.31 -9.57 0.13
CA GLU A 127 -9.83 -8.30 0.67
C GLU A 127 -10.67 -7.53 -0.36
N TRP A 128 -10.29 -7.57 -1.64
CA TRP A 128 -11.06 -6.97 -2.72
C TRP A 128 -12.41 -7.66 -2.95
N VAL A 129 -12.47 -8.98 -2.83
CA VAL A 129 -13.73 -9.76 -2.96
C VAL A 129 -14.68 -9.52 -1.77
N MET A 130 -14.14 -9.17 -0.60
CA MET A 130 -14.95 -8.88 0.59
C MET A 130 -15.57 -7.49 0.60
N TRP A 131 -15.04 -6.57 -0.22
CA TRP A 131 -15.55 -5.21 -0.42
C TRP A 131 -16.72 -5.18 -1.40
#